data_AF-A0A1H4G6B6-F1
#
_entry.id   AF-A0A1H4G6B6-F1
#
_cell.length_a   1.000
_cell.length_b   1.000
_cell.length_c   1.000
_cell.angle_alpha   90.00
_cell.angle_beta   90.00
_cell.angle_gamma   90.00
#
_symmetry.space_group_name_H-M   'P 1'
#
loop_
_entity.id
_entity.type
_entity.pdbx_description
1 polymer ?
#
loop_
_entity_poly.entity_id
_entity_poly.type
_entity_poly.pdbx_seq_one_letter_code
_entity_poly.pdbx_strand_id
1 'polypeptide(L)' 'MKYLIDTITQVIHRSSYVGDVCDFHTTPLTQRESSQDENYVNRLYEETSYTKCKHGYQLAVAPSQMHL' A
#
# COMPACT_ATOMS: atom_id res chain seq x y z
N MET A 1 1.21 -1.68 -13.25
CA MET A 1 1.32 -0.87 -12.01
C MET A 1 1.89 -1.75 -10.89
N LYS A 2 2.82 -1.23 -10.09
CA LYS A 2 3.42 -1.93 -8.93
C LYS A 2 2.67 -1.59 -7.64
N TYR A 3 2.08 -0.40 -7.59
CA TYR A 3 1.34 0.11 -6.45
C TYR A 3 -0.05 0.57 -6.86
N LEU A 4 -1.01 0.32 -5.97
CA LEU A 4 -2.37 0.82 -6.03
C LEU A 4 -2.61 1.63 -4.77
N ILE A 5 -3.14 2.83 -4.91
CA ILE A 5 -3.22 3.82 -3.85
C ILE A 5 -4.70 4.19 -3.70
N ASP A 6 -5.22 3.99 -2.50
CA ASP A 6 -6.55 4.43 -2.12
C ASP A 6 -6.46 5.85 -1.57
N THR A 7 -7.06 6.82 -2.25
CA THR A 7 -6.99 8.23 -1.84
C THR A 7 -8.02 8.58 -0.77
N ILE A 8 -9.02 7.73 -0.52
CA ILE A 8 -10.02 7.90 0.55
C ILE A 8 -9.43 7.44 1.88
N THR A 9 -8.93 6.20 1.92
CA THR A 9 -8.38 5.61 3.14
C THR A 9 -6.90 5.94 3.34
N GLN A 10 -6.27 6.53 2.32
CA GLN A 10 -4.84 6.85 2.29
C GLN A 10 -3.97 5.61 2.51
N VAL A 11 -4.35 4.49 1.88
CA VAL A 11 -3.64 3.21 1.98
C VAL A 11 -2.94 2.88 0.67
N ILE A 12 -1.68 2.47 0.78
CA ILE A 12 -0.83 2.04 -0.32
C ILE A 12 -0.80 0.51 -0.34
N HIS A 13 -1.18 -0.08 -1.47
CA HIS A 13 -1.21 -1.51 -1.72
C HIS A 13 -0.14 -1.88 -2.76
N ARG A 14 0.53 -3.02 -2.57
CA ARG A 14 1.27 -3.66 -3.67
C ARG A 14 0.28 -4.35 -4.59
N SER A 15 0.32 -4.05 -5.89
CA SER A 15 -0.63 -4.60 -6.86
C SER A 15 -0.61 -6.13 -6.93
N SER A 16 0.53 -6.75 -6.66
CA SER A 16 0.70 -8.21 -6.61
C SER A 16 0.02 -8.89 -5.42
N TYR A 17 -0.37 -8.13 -4.39
CA TYR A 17 -0.92 -8.65 -3.13
C TYR A 17 -2.25 -7.98 -2.73
N VAL A 18 -2.80 -7.13 -3.60
CA VAL A 18 -4.13 -6.54 -3.38
C VAL A 18 -5.19 -7.62 -3.57
N GLY A 19 -6.20 -7.65 -2.71
CA GLY A 19 -7.29 -8.62 -2.77
C GLY A 19 -8.45 -8.20 -1.87
N ASP A 20 -9.48 -9.02 -1.77
CA ASP A 20 -10.73 -8.63 -1.09
C ASP A 20 -10.52 -8.28 0.39
N VAL A 21 -9.57 -8.92 1.06
CA VAL A 21 -9.22 -8.68 2.48
C VAL A 21 -8.76 -7.25 2.79
N CYS A 22 -8.39 -6.47 1.78
CA CYS A 22 -8.01 -5.07 1.96
C CYS A 22 -9.09 -4.07 1.55
N ASP A 23 -10.29 -4.54 1.18
CA ASP A 23 -11.47 -3.76 0.78
C ASP A 23 -11.24 -2.72 -0.33
N PHE A 24 -10.07 -2.72 -0.99
CA PHE A 24 -9.69 -1.78 -2.04
C PHE A 24 -10.67 -1.76 -3.21
N HIS A 25 -11.36 -2.88 -3.46
CA HIS A 25 -12.37 -2.99 -4.52
C HIS A 25 -13.61 -2.12 -4.26
N THR A 26 -13.85 -1.69 -3.01
CA THR A 26 -14.97 -0.83 -2.61
C THR A 26 -14.71 0.66 -2.90
N THR A 27 -13.45 1.08 -2.95
CA THR A 27 -13.06 2.46 -3.26
C THR A 27 -13.41 2.80 -4.72
N PRO A 28 -14.13 3.89 -5.03
CA PRO A 28 -14.46 4.24 -6.41
C PRO A 28 -13.23 4.38 -7.31
N LEU A 29 -13.32 4.01 -8.60
CA LEU A 29 -12.19 4.11 -9.54
C LEU A 29 -11.58 5.52 -9.63
N THR A 30 -12.40 6.57 -9.50
CA THR A 30 -11.97 7.97 -9.51
C THR A 30 -11.19 8.39 -8.26
N GLN A 31 -11.20 7.55 -7.23
CA GLN A 31 -10.49 7.72 -5.95
C GLN A 31 -9.38 6.67 -5.78
N ARG A 32 -8.96 6.07 -6.90
CA ARG A 32 -7.81 5.16 -6.96
C ARG A 32 -6.74 5.80 -7.80
N GLU A 33 -5.52 5.74 -7.30
CA GLU A 33 -4.33 6.05 -8.06
C GLU A 33 -3.49 4.78 -8.26
N SER A 34 -2.75 4.70 -9.37
CA SER A 34 -1.81 3.61 -9.61
C SER A 34 -0.44 4.20 -9.95
N SER A 35 0.62 3.58 -9.42
CA SER A 35 1.98 4.05 -9.67
C SER A 35 2.95 2.89 -9.88
N GLN A 36 4.03 3.18 -10.60
CA GLN A 36 5.21 2.34 -10.74
C GLN A 36 6.42 2.96 -10.03
N ASP A 37 6.35 4.25 -9.66
CA ASP A 37 7.44 5.01 -9.08
C ASP A 37 7.52 4.75 -7.56
N GLU A 38 8.61 4.09 -7.16
CA GLU A 38 8.87 3.79 -5.76
C GLU A 38 9.24 5.03 -4.94
N ASN A 39 9.87 6.03 -5.54
CA ASN A 39 10.20 7.28 -4.85
C ASN A 39 8.93 8.08 -4.54
N TYR A 40 7.98 8.13 -5.48
CA TYR A 40 6.67 8.72 -5.23
C TYR A 40 5.94 8.02 -4.07
N VAL A 41 5.89 6.70 -4.09
CA VAL A 41 5.24 5.90 -3.05
C VAL A 41 5.92 6.02 -1.69
N ASN A 42 7.25 6.09 -1.65
CA ASN A 42 7.98 6.33 -0.40
C ASN A 42 7.70 7.72 0.15
N ARG A 43 7.66 8.76 -0.70
CA ARG A 43 7.26 10.11 -0.25
C ARG A 43 5.84 10.15 0.30
N LEU A 44 4.88 9.49 -0.33
CA LEU A 44 3.53 9.36 0.25
C LEU A 44 3.58 8.74 1.65
N TYR A 45 4.33 7.66 1.83
CA TYR A 45 4.43 6.98 3.12
C TYR A 45 5.22 7.78 4.19
N GLU A 46 6.29 8.46 3.81
CA GLU A 46 7.24 9.09 4.74
C GLU A 46 6.90 10.57 5.03
N GLU A 47 6.34 11.27 4.04
CA GLU A 47 6.11 12.72 4.11
C GLU A 47 4.64 13.09 4.30
N THR A 48 3.72 12.11 4.25
CA THR A 48 2.28 12.35 4.41
C THR A 48 1.64 11.33 5.36
N SER A 49 0.31 11.34 5.48
CA SER A 49 -0.44 10.43 6.37
C SER A 49 -0.78 9.07 5.74
N TYR A 50 -0.24 8.78 4.55
CA TYR A 50 -0.51 7.50 3.90
C TYR A 50 0.15 6.34 4.66
N THR A 51 -0.54 5.20 4.69
CA THR A 51 -0.04 3.99 5.33
C THR A 51 0.13 2.85 4.33
N LYS A 52 0.99 1.89 4.65
CA LYS A 52 1.16 0.68 3.83
C LYS A 52 0.15 -0.38 4.27
N CYS A 53 -0.52 -1.00 3.30
CA CYS A 53 -1.48 -2.07 3.56
C CYS A 53 -0.80 -3.23 4.29
N LYS A 54 -1.35 -3.62 5.45
CA LYS A 54 -0.81 -4.70 6.28
C LYS A 54 -0.71 -6.01 5.50
N HIS A 55 -1.75 -6.38 4.76
CA HIS A 55 -1.78 -7.62 3.97
C HIS A 55 -0.77 -7.62 2.80
N GLY A 56 -0.60 -6.47 2.14
CA GLY A 56 0.29 -6.35 0.98
C GLY A 56 1.77 -6.19 1.32
N TYR A 57 2.10 -5.80 2.57
CA TYR A 57 3.47 -5.57 3.03
C TYR A 57 3.94 -6.52 4.13
N GLN A 58 3.05 -7.25 4.82
CA GLN A 58 3.45 -8.30 5.78
C GLN A 58 4.10 -9.52 5.10
N LEU A 59 3.78 -9.79 3.83
CA LEU A 59 4.42 -10.88 3.07
C LEU A 59 5.86 -10.56 2.63
N ALA A 60 6.30 -9.31 2.75
CA ALA A 60 7.67 -8.89 2.41
C ALA A 60 8.62 -8.83 3.62
N VAL A 61 8.10 -8.92 4.84
CA VAL A 61 8.91 -9.02 6.07
C VAL A 61 8.85 -10.43 6.61
N ALA A 62 9.74 -11.29 6.08
CA ALA A 62 10.18 -12.44 6.85
C ALA A 62 10.79 -11.95 8.18
N PRO A 63 10.60 -12.67 9.30
CA PRO A 63 10.95 -12.19 10.62
C PRO A 63 12.47 -12.26 10.81
N SER A 64 13.16 -11.16 10.54
CA SER A 64 14.49 -10.93 11.10
C SER A 64 14.40 -9.80 12.13
N GLN A 65 14.68 -10.18 13.37
CA GLN A 65 15.06 -9.34 14.51
C GLN A 65 13.92 -8.65 15.28
N MET A 66 13.41 -9.37 16.29
CA MET A 66 13.39 -8.79 17.63
C MET A 66 14.53 -9.44 18.43
N HIS A 67 15.60 -8.68 18.65
CA HIS A 67 16.52 -8.92 19.75
C HIS A 67 15.96 -8.22 20.98
N LEU A 68 15.77 -8.97 22.06
CA LEU A 68 16.20 -8.66 23.43
C LEU A 68 16.14 -9.95 24.25
#